data_AF-A0A7K2WU47-F1
#
_entry.id   AF-A0A7K2WU47-F1
#
_cell.length_a   1.000
_cell.length_b   1.000
_cell.length_c   1.000
_cell.angle_alpha   90.00
_cell.angle_beta   90.00
_cell.angle_gamma   90.00
#
_symmetry.space_group_name_H-M   'P 1'
#
loop_
_entity.id
_entity.type
_entity.pdbx_description
1 polymer ?
#
loop_
_entity_poly.entity_id
_entity_poly.type
_entity_poly.pdbx_seq_one_letter_code
_entity_poly.pdbx_strand_id
1 'polypeptide(L)'
;MRLRSHTRVGLVLLTTAALALVVPAPSALAHARPSPGQLPPAAPAFTVEEARLDRAVPQEILRRSGFDTVAPGLARALDGAGSYAAAERVVVRQGQRLWQRAVDRVQGRGPARGDLSRDDDRPLYWARLGMTRELRAWQPEFPLSDAARTRLLGALERASRGQDSMAFPGRDRHGRAVKRIVMTGFDPFTLDRDVRISNPSGATALALDGTVVTTADGPARIETAVFPVRWDDFAAGTVEQALRGPLSRADLFTTVSQGRVGRIDVERFNGAWRGGFGDNENLSRTGLVPVSDPASQPQWTTTSLPYGAILAASTGRFPVYDNTSVTEVPAGATAPVVRP
;
A
#
# COMPACT_ATOMS: atom_id res chain seq x y z
N MET A 1 23.88 24.11 -53.36
CA MET A 1 23.20 25.42 -53.55
C MET A 1 22.27 25.63 -52.36
N ARG A 2 22.50 26.70 -51.59
CA ARG A 2 21.88 26.98 -50.28
C ARG A 2 20.41 27.38 -50.45
N LEU A 3 19.51 26.89 -49.62
CA LEU A 3 18.28 27.63 -49.28
C LEU A 3 18.25 27.93 -47.78
N ARG A 4 18.26 29.23 -47.50
CA ARG A 4 18.16 29.85 -46.18
C ARG A 4 16.68 30.05 -45.83
N SER A 5 16.40 29.79 -44.56
CA SER A 5 15.44 30.45 -43.64
C SER A 5 14.63 31.63 -44.16
N HIS A 6 13.36 31.73 -43.76
CA HIS A 6 12.84 32.88 -43.00
C HIS A 6 11.55 32.50 -42.24
N THR A 7 11.66 32.48 -40.91
CA THR A 7 10.54 32.42 -39.95
C THR A 7 10.07 33.84 -39.67
N ARG A 8 8.76 34.12 -39.75
CA ARG A 8 8.16 35.37 -39.24
C ARG A 8 7.24 35.03 -38.07
N VAL A 9 7.59 35.58 -36.92
CA VAL A 9 6.78 35.60 -35.69
C VAL A 9 5.85 36.80 -35.78
N GLY A 10 4.54 36.58 -35.60
CA GLY A 10 3.52 37.63 -35.48
C GLY A 10 2.92 37.61 -34.08
N LEU A 11 3.18 38.66 -33.31
CA LEU A 11 2.61 38.96 -32.01
C LEU A 11 1.25 39.63 -32.20
N VAL A 12 0.18 39.12 -31.58
CA VAL A 12 -1.13 39.80 -31.53
C VAL A 12 -1.54 39.98 -30.07
N LEU A 13 -1.50 41.22 -29.60
CA LEU A 13 -2.22 41.70 -28.43
C LEU A 13 -3.70 41.90 -28.80
N LEU A 14 -4.61 41.39 -27.97
CA LEU A 14 -6.03 41.74 -28.00
C LEU A 14 -6.47 42.12 -26.59
N THR A 15 -6.68 43.42 -26.41
CA THR A 15 -7.42 44.06 -25.32
C THR A 15 -8.90 44.05 -25.68
N THR A 16 -9.79 43.64 -24.76
CA THR A 16 -11.23 43.88 -24.90
C THR A 16 -11.87 44.28 -23.59
N ALA A 17 -12.68 45.33 -23.71
CA ALA A 17 -13.29 46.14 -22.68
C ALA A 17 -14.41 45.44 -21.91
N ALA A 18 -14.64 45.95 -20.70
CA ALA A 18 -15.76 45.63 -19.83
C ALA A 18 -17.09 46.14 -20.41
N LEU A 19 -18.12 45.29 -20.36
CA LEU A 19 -19.52 45.68 -20.53
C LEU A 19 -20.27 45.31 -19.25
N ALA A 20 -20.72 46.34 -18.52
CA ALA A 20 -21.57 46.19 -17.35
C ALA A 20 -23.03 46.00 -17.79
N LEU A 21 -23.60 44.84 -17.48
CA LEU A 21 -25.03 44.56 -17.60
C LEU A 21 -25.66 44.68 -16.20
N VAL A 22 -26.47 45.73 -16.02
CA VAL A 22 -27.34 45.90 -14.86
C VAL A 22 -28.58 45.03 -15.09
N VAL A 23 -28.79 44.05 -14.21
CA VAL A 23 -30.00 43.20 -14.17
C VAL A 23 -30.81 43.58 -12.92
N PRO A 24 -32.13 43.82 -13.02
CA PRO A 24 -32.95 44.19 -11.86
C PRO A 24 -33.15 42.98 -10.94
N ALA A 25 -33.14 43.24 -9.62
CA ALA A 25 -33.33 42.22 -8.60
C ALA A 25 -34.78 41.68 -8.59
N PRO A 26 -35.00 40.35 -8.54
CA PRO A 26 -36.31 39.79 -8.25
C PRO A 26 -36.60 39.87 -6.74
N SER A 27 -37.82 40.28 -6.41
CA SER A 27 -38.37 40.37 -5.06
C SER A 27 -38.25 39.03 -4.32
N ALA A 28 -37.56 39.04 -3.18
CA ALA A 28 -37.42 37.86 -2.33
C ALA A 28 -38.77 37.53 -1.63
N LEU A 29 -39.40 36.43 -2.03
CA LEU A 29 -40.36 35.73 -1.18
C LEU A 29 -39.59 35.16 0.02
N ALA A 30 -39.94 35.62 1.21
CA ALA A 30 -39.38 35.18 2.48
C ALA A 30 -39.59 33.67 2.68
N HIS A 31 -38.59 32.88 2.35
CA HIS A 31 -38.49 31.51 2.85
C HIS A 31 -38.02 31.58 4.30
N ALA A 32 -38.76 30.94 5.19
CA ALA A 32 -38.42 30.82 6.59
C ALA A 32 -36.96 30.36 6.74
N ARG A 33 -36.14 31.16 7.43
CA ARG A 33 -34.75 30.81 7.74
C ARG A 33 -34.75 29.58 8.64
N PRO A 34 -34.01 28.51 8.31
CA PRO A 34 -33.76 27.44 9.28
C PRO A 34 -32.96 28.02 10.46
N SER A 35 -33.31 27.59 11.67
CA SER A 35 -32.64 27.98 12.90
C SER A 35 -31.11 27.79 12.80
N PRO A 36 -30.28 28.76 13.22
CA PRO A 36 -28.84 28.60 13.23
C PRO A 36 -28.46 27.67 14.38
N GLY A 37 -28.35 26.39 14.11
CA GLY A 37 -28.07 25.43 15.18
C GLY A 37 -28.13 23.97 14.78
N GLN A 38 -27.57 23.60 13.62
CA GLN A 38 -26.98 22.28 13.36
C GLN A 38 -26.46 22.28 11.92
N LEU A 39 -25.15 22.48 11.78
CA LEU A 39 -24.48 22.03 10.57
C LEU A 39 -24.80 20.53 10.44
N PRO A 40 -25.21 20.03 9.26
CA PRO A 40 -25.25 18.59 9.05
C PRO A 40 -23.88 18.02 9.45
N PRO A 41 -23.82 16.84 10.09
CA PRO A 41 -22.54 16.24 10.45
C PRO A 41 -21.66 16.27 9.20
N ALA A 42 -20.48 16.88 9.32
CA ALA A 42 -19.54 16.95 8.21
C ALA A 42 -19.38 15.53 7.67
N ALA A 43 -19.65 15.35 6.37
CA ALA A 43 -19.41 14.07 5.73
C ALA A 43 -17.98 13.64 6.09
N PRO A 44 -17.75 12.36 6.45
CA PRO A 44 -16.42 11.93 6.83
C PRO A 44 -15.45 12.30 5.72
N ALA A 45 -14.47 13.14 6.02
CA ALA A 45 -13.45 13.53 5.06
C ALA A 45 -12.65 12.27 4.71
N PHE A 46 -12.83 11.80 3.47
CA PHE A 46 -12.08 10.67 2.95
C PHE A 46 -10.62 11.06 2.74
N THR A 47 -9.71 10.11 2.91
CA THR A 47 -8.30 10.33 2.63
C THR A 47 -8.03 10.46 1.13
N VAL A 48 -6.83 10.87 0.73
CA VAL A 48 -6.47 10.98 -0.68
C VAL A 48 -6.50 9.60 -1.34
N GLU A 49 -6.06 8.54 -0.64
CA GLU A 49 -6.23 7.15 -1.11
C GLU A 49 -7.69 6.79 -1.36
N GLU A 50 -8.54 7.01 -0.35
CA GLU A 50 -9.96 6.67 -0.39
C GLU A 50 -10.69 7.44 -1.52
N ALA A 51 -10.34 8.70 -1.75
CA ALA A 51 -10.92 9.52 -2.82
C ALA A 51 -10.63 8.97 -4.23
N ARG A 52 -9.54 8.21 -4.43
CA ARG A 52 -9.23 7.61 -5.73
C ARG A 52 -10.21 6.50 -6.12
N LEU A 53 -10.92 5.90 -5.16
CA LEU A 53 -11.92 4.86 -5.44
C LEU A 53 -13.00 5.31 -6.40
N ASP A 54 -13.38 6.59 -6.40
CA ASP A 54 -14.46 7.11 -7.24
C ASP A 54 -14.05 7.23 -8.73
N ARG A 55 -12.78 6.98 -9.06
CA ARG A 55 -12.30 6.94 -10.45
C ARG A 55 -12.80 5.68 -11.16
N ALA A 56 -12.99 5.77 -12.48
CA ALA A 56 -13.50 4.65 -13.28
C ALA A 56 -12.60 3.40 -13.25
N VAL A 57 -11.27 3.57 -13.20
CA VAL A 57 -10.32 2.43 -13.24
C VAL A 57 -10.41 1.54 -11.99
N PRO A 58 -10.35 2.05 -10.76
CA PRO A 58 -10.58 1.24 -9.55
C PRO A 58 -11.91 0.48 -9.57
N GLN A 59 -13.00 1.16 -9.96
CA GLN A 59 -14.33 0.55 -10.07
C GLN A 59 -14.35 -0.61 -11.07
N GLU A 60 -13.71 -0.41 -12.23
CA GLU A 60 -13.62 -1.44 -13.26
C GLU A 60 -12.74 -2.62 -12.83
N ILE A 61 -11.64 -2.37 -12.11
CA ILE A 61 -10.79 -3.43 -11.54
C ILE A 61 -11.57 -4.26 -10.53
N LEU A 62 -12.31 -3.60 -9.63
CA LEU A 62 -13.13 -4.28 -8.63
C LEU A 62 -14.20 -5.15 -9.28
N ARG A 63 -14.94 -4.60 -10.26
CA ARG A 63 -15.98 -5.32 -11.01
C ARG A 63 -15.40 -6.53 -11.76
N ARG A 64 -14.32 -6.34 -12.50
CA ARG A 64 -13.70 -7.43 -13.31
C ARG A 64 -13.01 -8.49 -12.47
N SER A 65 -12.42 -8.13 -11.34
CA SER A 65 -11.84 -9.10 -10.40
C SER A 65 -12.89 -9.83 -9.55
N GLY A 66 -14.11 -9.26 -9.49
CA GLY A 66 -15.21 -9.70 -8.62
C GLY A 66 -15.05 -9.25 -7.15
N PHE A 67 -14.13 -8.34 -6.86
CA PHE A 67 -13.87 -7.82 -5.51
C PHE A 67 -14.78 -6.63 -5.14
N ASP A 68 -15.61 -6.17 -6.08
CA ASP A 68 -16.68 -5.17 -5.88
C ASP A 68 -17.67 -5.53 -4.77
N THR A 69 -17.85 -6.82 -4.46
CA THR A 69 -18.74 -7.26 -3.37
C THR A 69 -18.12 -7.18 -1.98
N VAL A 70 -16.81 -6.89 -1.86
CA VAL A 70 -16.08 -6.98 -0.58
C VAL A 70 -16.53 -5.88 0.39
N ALA A 71 -16.48 -4.61 -0.04
CA ALA A 71 -16.87 -3.49 0.81
C ALA A 71 -18.37 -3.52 1.20
N PRO A 72 -19.32 -3.76 0.28
CA PRO A 72 -20.74 -3.97 0.65
C PRO A 72 -20.96 -5.19 1.56
N GLY A 73 -20.08 -6.20 1.50
CA GLY A 73 -20.10 -7.35 2.40
C GLY A 73 -19.69 -6.99 3.82
N LEU A 74 -18.68 -6.11 3.98
CA LEU A 74 -18.29 -5.58 5.29
C LEU A 74 -19.41 -4.71 5.87
N ALA A 75 -19.96 -3.77 5.10
CA ALA A 75 -21.00 -2.85 5.55
C ALA A 75 -22.19 -3.63 6.17
N ARG A 76 -22.76 -4.58 5.42
CA ARG A 76 -23.85 -5.45 5.93
C ARG A 76 -23.47 -6.25 7.18
N ALA A 77 -22.21 -6.68 7.30
CA ALA A 77 -21.75 -7.40 8.47
C ALA A 77 -21.59 -6.48 9.70
N LEU A 78 -21.23 -5.21 9.48
CA LEU A 78 -21.16 -4.19 10.53
C LEU A 78 -22.56 -3.75 11.00
N ASP A 79 -23.55 -3.69 10.11
CA ASP A 79 -24.94 -3.40 10.47
C ASP A 79 -25.50 -4.43 11.47
N GLY A 80 -25.05 -5.68 11.40
CA GLY A 80 -25.39 -6.73 12.37
C GLY A 80 -24.57 -6.72 13.66
N ALA A 81 -23.61 -5.82 13.83
CA ALA A 81 -22.74 -5.78 15.00
C ALA A 81 -23.35 -4.89 16.11
N GLY A 82 -23.97 -5.50 17.12
CA GLY A 82 -24.58 -4.76 18.24
C GLY A 82 -23.61 -4.25 19.32
N SER A 83 -22.29 -4.36 19.13
CA SER A 83 -21.29 -3.88 20.11
C SER A 83 -19.91 -3.69 19.46
N TYR A 84 -19.03 -2.92 20.13
CA TYR A 84 -17.63 -2.75 19.70
C TYR A 84 -16.92 -4.10 19.52
N ALA A 85 -17.05 -5.01 20.49
CA ALA A 85 -16.39 -6.32 20.42
C ALA A 85 -16.93 -7.18 19.25
N ALA A 86 -18.23 -7.06 18.93
CA ALA A 86 -18.78 -7.70 17.75
C ALA A 86 -18.24 -7.09 16.45
N ALA A 87 -18.14 -5.76 16.40
CA ALA A 87 -17.62 -5.02 15.25
C ALA A 87 -16.13 -5.34 15.00
N GLU A 88 -15.30 -5.40 16.04
CA GLU A 88 -13.89 -5.77 15.94
C GLU A 88 -13.73 -7.19 15.37
N ARG A 89 -14.52 -8.15 15.87
CA ARG A 89 -14.54 -9.50 15.30
C ARG A 89 -14.99 -9.53 13.83
N VAL A 90 -15.95 -8.69 13.44
CA VAL A 90 -16.38 -8.57 12.04
C VAL A 90 -15.24 -8.02 11.19
N VAL A 91 -14.62 -6.92 11.61
CA VAL A 91 -13.53 -6.25 10.89
C VAL A 91 -12.35 -7.20 10.67
N VAL A 92 -11.87 -7.86 11.73
CA VAL A 92 -10.73 -8.79 11.64
C VAL A 92 -11.05 -9.95 10.69
N ARG A 93 -12.23 -10.59 10.84
CA ARG A 93 -12.61 -11.71 9.97
C ARG A 93 -12.76 -11.30 8.51
N GLN A 94 -13.35 -10.14 8.24
CA GLN A 94 -13.54 -9.68 6.86
C GLN A 94 -12.20 -9.26 6.24
N GLY A 95 -11.30 -8.64 7.00
CA GLY A 95 -9.94 -8.34 6.56
C GLY A 95 -9.17 -9.60 6.19
N GLN A 96 -9.15 -10.59 7.09
CA GLN A 96 -8.50 -11.89 6.84
C GLN A 96 -9.10 -12.62 5.63
N ARG A 97 -10.43 -12.56 5.45
CA ARG A 97 -11.10 -13.12 4.27
C ARG A 97 -10.69 -12.40 2.99
N LEU A 98 -10.53 -11.08 3.01
CA LEU A 98 -10.04 -10.32 1.86
C LEU A 98 -8.61 -10.75 1.50
N TRP A 99 -7.70 -10.83 2.49
CA TRP A 99 -6.33 -11.30 2.27
C TRP A 99 -6.32 -12.71 1.66
N GLN A 100 -6.97 -13.67 2.30
CA GLN A 100 -7.03 -15.06 1.82
C GLN A 100 -7.62 -15.15 0.41
N ARG A 101 -8.67 -14.36 0.12
CA ARG A 101 -9.27 -14.32 -1.22
C ARG A 101 -8.31 -13.81 -2.28
N ALA A 102 -7.48 -12.82 -1.96
CA ALA A 102 -6.45 -12.31 -2.88
C ALA A 102 -5.36 -13.35 -3.12
N VAL A 103 -4.86 -13.99 -2.06
CA VAL A 103 -3.88 -15.09 -2.15
C VAL A 103 -4.43 -16.25 -2.98
N ASP A 104 -5.66 -16.69 -2.70
CA ASP A 104 -6.33 -17.76 -3.44
C ASP A 104 -6.44 -17.45 -4.93
N ARG A 105 -6.83 -16.21 -5.27
CA ARG A 105 -6.95 -15.77 -6.67
C ARG A 105 -5.61 -15.90 -7.41
N VAL A 106 -4.54 -15.34 -6.85
CA VAL A 106 -3.20 -15.35 -7.45
C VAL A 106 -2.68 -16.79 -7.58
N GLN A 107 -2.89 -17.61 -6.55
CA GLN A 107 -2.43 -19.00 -6.53
C GLN A 107 -3.36 -19.98 -7.28
N GLY A 108 -4.20 -19.47 -8.19
CA GLY A 108 -5.03 -20.32 -9.05
C GLY A 108 -6.23 -20.99 -8.37
N ARG A 109 -6.47 -20.73 -7.09
CA ARG A 109 -7.61 -21.29 -6.34
C ARG A 109 -8.89 -20.48 -6.61
N GLY A 110 -10.02 -21.16 -6.49
CA GLY A 110 -11.35 -20.58 -6.74
C GLY A 110 -11.63 -20.18 -8.19
N PRO A 111 -12.83 -19.65 -8.47
CA PRO A 111 -13.25 -19.33 -9.82
C PRO A 111 -12.41 -18.19 -10.41
N ALA A 112 -11.94 -18.38 -11.64
CA ALA A 112 -11.41 -17.29 -12.46
C ALA A 112 -12.58 -16.38 -12.83
N ARG A 113 -12.77 -15.28 -12.11
CA ARG A 113 -13.73 -14.24 -12.48
C ARG A 113 -13.02 -13.17 -13.29
N GLY A 114 -13.67 -12.80 -14.39
CA GLY A 114 -13.19 -11.81 -15.35
C GLY A 114 -11.95 -12.24 -16.12
N ASP A 115 -11.34 -11.26 -16.75
CA ASP A 115 -10.21 -11.37 -17.70
C ASP A 115 -8.96 -10.61 -17.20
N LEU A 116 -8.99 -10.10 -15.97
CA LEU A 116 -7.79 -9.59 -15.30
C LEU A 116 -6.84 -10.75 -14.99
N SER A 117 -5.54 -10.48 -15.08
CA SER A 117 -4.51 -11.43 -14.64
C SER A 117 -4.79 -11.92 -13.23
N ARG A 118 -4.45 -13.18 -12.95
CA ARG A 118 -4.56 -13.74 -11.60
C ARG A 118 -3.54 -13.08 -10.68
N ASP A 119 -2.36 -12.75 -11.19
CA ASP A 119 -1.22 -12.17 -10.45
C ASP A 119 -1.36 -10.66 -10.19
N ASP A 120 -2.56 -10.10 -10.36
CA ASP A 120 -2.86 -8.69 -10.16
C ASP A 120 -3.08 -8.39 -8.67
N ASP A 121 -2.28 -7.47 -8.11
CA ASP A 121 -2.34 -7.05 -6.70
C ASP A 121 -3.40 -5.95 -6.45
N ARG A 122 -3.83 -5.24 -7.50
CA ARG A 122 -4.76 -4.10 -7.41
C ARG A 122 -6.14 -4.47 -6.84
N PRO A 123 -6.74 -5.66 -7.10
CA PRO A 123 -8.00 -6.06 -6.48
C PRO A 123 -7.95 -6.04 -4.95
N LEU A 124 -6.85 -6.48 -4.35
CA LEU A 124 -6.67 -6.42 -2.90
C LEU A 124 -6.66 -4.98 -2.41
N TYR A 125 -5.82 -4.15 -3.02
CA TYR A 125 -5.63 -2.75 -2.65
C TYR A 125 -6.94 -1.94 -2.70
N TRP A 126 -7.64 -1.98 -3.84
CA TRP A 126 -8.88 -1.22 -4.01
C TRP A 126 -10.02 -1.74 -3.12
N ALA A 127 -10.13 -3.05 -2.93
CA ALA A 127 -11.16 -3.62 -2.07
C ALA A 127 -10.94 -3.25 -0.60
N ARG A 128 -9.67 -3.25 -0.15
CA ARG A 128 -9.30 -2.78 1.19
C ARG A 128 -9.69 -1.32 1.38
N LEU A 129 -9.35 -0.43 0.43
CA LEU A 129 -9.74 0.98 0.53
C LEU A 129 -11.27 1.14 0.60
N GLY A 130 -12.03 0.35 -0.16
CA GLY A 130 -13.48 0.31 -0.06
C GLY A 130 -13.95 -0.07 1.34
N MET A 131 -13.38 -1.13 1.93
CA MET A 131 -13.68 -1.54 3.31
C MET A 131 -13.34 -0.45 4.33
N THR A 132 -12.19 0.22 4.18
CA THR A 132 -11.77 1.32 5.05
C THR A 132 -12.74 2.50 4.97
N ARG A 133 -13.21 2.84 3.76
CA ARG A 133 -14.22 3.90 3.54
C ARG A 133 -15.56 3.57 4.19
N GLU A 134 -16.06 2.33 4.04
CA GLU A 134 -17.29 1.86 4.70
C GLU A 134 -17.15 1.92 6.22
N LEU A 135 -16.05 1.43 6.78
CA LEU A 135 -15.81 1.46 8.22
C LEU A 135 -15.66 2.88 8.76
N ARG A 136 -15.13 3.82 7.96
CA ARG A 136 -15.05 5.24 8.35
C ARG A 136 -16.43 5.90 8.38
N ALA A 137 -17.30 5.58 7.43
CA ALA A 137 -18.65 6.14 7.32
C ALA A 137 -19.70 5.46 8.23
N TRP A 138 -19.44 4.22 8.67
CA TRP A 138 -20.37 3.42 9.46
C TRP A 138 -20.75 4.09 10.78
N GLN A 139 -22.05 4.21 11.07
CA GLN A 139 -22.58 4.77 12.31
C GLN A 139 -23.35 3.68 13.08
N PRO A 140 -22.73 3.06 14.11
CA PRO A 140 -23.43 2.07 14.93
C PRO A 140 -24.51 2.68 15.81
N GLU A 141 -25.49 1.86 16.21
CA GLU A 141 -26.50 2.22 17.21
C GLU A 141 -25.94 2.35 18.63
N PHE A 142 -24.73 1.82 18.87
CA PHE A 142 -24.02 1.94 20.14
C PHE A 142 -22.95 3.04 20.09
N PRO A 143 -22.59 3.66 21.23
CA PRO A 143 -21.55 4.69 21.26
C PRO A 143 -20.19 4.17 20.75
N LEU A 144 -19.65 4.84 19.73
CA LEU A 144 -18.33 4.55 19.16
C LEU A 144 -17.50 5.84 19.12
N SER A 145 -16.46 5.90 19.94
CA SER A 145 -15.53 7.05 19.93
C SER A 145 -14.59 7.00 18.72
N ASP A 146 -14.03 8.15 18.35
CA ASP A 146 -13.04 8.24 17.27
C ASP A 146 -11.80 7.35 17.54
N ALA A 147 -11.35 7.28 18.79
CA ALA A 147 -10.25 6.39 19.17
C ALA A 147 -10.61 4.91 18.96
N ALA A 148 -11.85 4.52 19.29
CA ALA A 148 -12.32 3.16 19.05
C ALA A 148 -12.45 2.86 17.54
N ARG A 149 -12.95 3.81 16.74
CA ARG A 149 -13.00 3.70 15.28
C ARG A 149 -11.60 3.57 14.67
N THR A 150 -10.64 4.37 15.13
CA THR A 150 -9.23 4.28 14.70
C THR A 150 -8.63 2.91 15.01
N ARG A 151 -8.95 2.31 16.16
CA ARG A 151 -8.53 0.92 16.46
C ARG A 151 -9.13 -0.10 15.50
N LEU A 152 -10.42 0.04 15.15
CA LEU A 152 -11.06 -0.82 14.15
C LEU A 152 -10.39 -0.66 12.78
N LEU A 153 -10.11 0.57 12.34
CA LEU A 153 -9.39 0.84 11.08
C LEU A 153 -7.99 0.21 11.10
N GLY A 154 -7.24 0.32 12.20
CA GLY A 154 -5.95 -0.34 12.35
C GLY A 154 -6.04 -1.87 12.34
N ALA A 155 -7.10 -2.45 12.93
CA ALA A 155 -7.34 -3.88 12.87
C ALA A 155 -7.66 -4.34 11.44
N LEU A 156 -8.46 -3.56 10.69
CA LEU A 156 -8.74 -3.81 9.29
C LEU A 156 -7.48 -3.78 8.43
N GLU A 157 -6.64 -2.76 8.60
CA GLU A 157 -5.37 -2.63 7.88
C GLU A 157 -4.49 -3.86 8.11
N ARG A 158 -4.25 -4.27 9.35
CA ARG A 158 -3.42 -5.46 9.63
C ARG A 158 -4.00 -6.74 9.04
N ALA A 159 -5.29 -6.99 9.28
CA ALA A 159 -5.98 -8.20 8.86
C ALA A 159 -6.08 -8.36 7.34
N SER A 160 -6.25 -7.26 6.61
CA SER A 160 -6.35 -7.25 5.15
C SER A 160 -5.01 -7.31 4.41
N ARG A 161 -3.89 -7.28 5.14
CA ARG A 161 -2.52 -7.21 4.59
C ARG A 161 -1.67 -8.43 4.89
N GLY A 162 -2.26 -9.47 5.47
CA GLY A 162 -1.54 -10.66 5.93
C GLY A 162 -0.66 -10.44 7.16
N GLN A 163 -0.71 -9.25 7.78
CA GLN A 163 0.18 -8.90 8.89
C GLN A 163 -0.11 -9.68 10.18
N ASP A 164 -1.31 -10.26 10.31
CA ASP A 164 -1.74 -11.07 11.45
C ASP A 164 -1.98 -12.55 11.11
N SER A 165 -1.73 -12.99 9.87
CA SER A 165 -1.98 -14.36 9.39
C SER A 165 -0.74 -15.24 9.32
N MET A 166 0.45 -14.69 9.56
CA MET A 166 1.71 -15.42 9.40
C MET A 166 1.85 -16.60 10.36
N ALA A 167 1.72 -17.82 9.83
CA ALA A 167 1.70 -19.06 10.61
C ALA A 167 2.80 -20.05 10.19
N PHE A 168 3.65 -20.42 11.13
CA PHE A 168 4.75 -21.35 10.89
C PHE A 168 4.45 -22.74 11.46
N PRO A 169 4.31 -23.78 10.62
CA PRO A 169 4.25 -25.15 11.11
C PRO A 169 5.62 -25.56 11.65
N GLY A 170 5.65 -26.21 12.82
CA GLY A 170 6.92 -26.68 13.40
C GLY A 170 7.55 -27.86 12.66
N ARG A 171 6.71 -28.73 12.06
CA ARG A 171 7.12 -29.89 11.25
C ARG A 171 6.18 -30.07 10.08
N ASP A 172 6.66 -30.67 8.99
CA ASP A 172 5.82 -31.11 7.88
C ASP A 172 5.08 -32.42 8.20
N ARG A 173 4.25 -32.89 7.26
CA ARG A 173 3.49 -34.14 7.39
C ARG A 173 4.36 -35.41 7.56
N HIS A 174 5.67 -35.31 7.32
CA HIS A 174 6.63 -36.40 7.44
C HIS A 174 7.57 -36.21 8.66
N GLY A 175 7.28 -35.24 9.53
CA GLY A 175 8.05 -34.97 10.73
C GLY A 175 9.34 -34.19 10.51
N ARG A 176 9.62 -33.70 9.29
CA ARG A 176 10.81 -32.89 9.00
C ARG A 176 10.63 -31.46 9.50
N ALA A 177 11.69 -30.86 10.01
CA ALA A 177 11.68 -29.44 10.37
C ALA A 177 11.42 -28.59 9.11
N VAL A 178 10.62 -27.53 9.26
CA VAL A 178 10.26 -26.62 8.17
C VAL A 178 11.04 -25.32 8.36
N LYS A 179 11.79 -24.88 7.35
CA LYS A 179 12.41 -23.55 7.38
C LYS A 179 11.32 -22.47 7.29
N ARG A 180 11.42 -21.43 8.11
CA ARG A 180 10.41 -20.38 8.27
C ARG A 180 10.88 -19.10 7.61
N ILE A 181 10.28 -18.74 6.49
CA ILE A 181 10.64 -17.57 5.71
C ILE A 181 9.56 -16.51 5.88
N VAL A 182 9.96 -15.30 6.29
CA VAL A 182 9.11 -14.10 6.23
C VAL A 182 9.51 -13.30 5.01
N MET A 183 8.53 -12.92 4.19
CA MET A 183 8.75 -12.00 3.06
C MET A 183 7.74 -10.86 3.07
N THR A 184 8.17 -9.64 2.76
CA THR A 184 7.25 -8.49 2.67
C THR A 184 7.23 -7.87 1.28
N GLY A 185 6.09 -7.27 0.93
CA GLY A 185 5.91 -6.43 -0.26
C GLY A 185 5.16 -5.14 0.07
N PHE A 186 4.80 -4.37 -0.96
CA PHE A 186 4.15 -3.07 -0.80
C PHE A 186 2.90 -2.92 -1.68
N ASP A 187 1.99 -2.06 -1.24
CA ASP A 187 0.83 -1.62 -2.02
C ASP A 187 1.24 -0.94 -3.35
N PRO A 188 0.34 -0.89 -4.35
CA PRO A 188 0.44 0.05 -5.47
C PRO A 188 0.66 1.50 -5.00
N PHE A 189 1.50 2.23 -5.73
CA PHE A 189 1.80 3.64 -5.47
C PHE A 189 2.04 4.43 -6.75
N THR A 190 2.21 5.75 -6.65
CA THR A 190 2.23 6.71 -7.79
C THR A 190 0.92 6.76 -8.60
N LEU A 191 -0.21 6.51 -7.95
CA LEU A 191 -1.52 6.34 -8.57
C LEU A 191 -2.13 7.64 -9.13
N ASP A 192 -1.54 8.80 -8.85
CA ASP A 192 -1.87 10.06 -9.52
C ASP A 192 -1.17 10.24 -10.86
N ARG A 193 -0.02 9.56 -11.07
CA ARG A 193 0.61 9.48 -12.38
C ARG A 193 -0.18 8.54 -13.29
N ASP A 194 -0.52 7.36 -12.78
CA ASP A 194 -1.36 6.40 -13.48
C ASP A 194 -2.07 5.48 -12.48
N VAL A 195 -3.39 5.61 -12.39
CA VAL A 195 -4.24 4.83 -11.47
C VAL A 195 -4.27 3.34 -11.82
N ARG A 196 -3.74 2.94 -12.99
CA ARG A 196 -3.65 1.54 -13.43
C ARG A 196 -2.41 0.82 -12.87
N ILE A 197 -1.48 1.52 -12.22
CA ILE A 197 -0.23 0.92 -11.75
C ILE A 197 -0.51 -0.20 -10.73
N SER A 198 0.13 -1.36 -10.95
CA SER A 198 0.27 -2.48 -10.02
C SER A 198 1.65 -2.43 -9.33
N ASN A 199 1.83 -3.11 -8.21
CA ASN A 199 3.15 -3.28 -7.59
C ASN A 199 3.61 -4.75 -7.64
N PRO A 200 4.71 -5.07 -8.35
CA PRO A 200 5.18 -6.45 -8.45
C PRO A 200 5.60 -7.05 -7.10
N SER A 201 5.98 -6.24 -6.11
CA SER A 201 6.29 -6.75 -4.76
C SER A 201 5.05 -7.25 -4.02
N GLY A 202 3.92 -6.52 -4.11
CA GLY A 202 2.63 -6.95 -3.55
C GLY A 202 2.11 -8.21 -4.26
N ALA A 203 2.21 -8.26 -5.60
CA ALA A 203 1.86 -9.45 -6.37
C ALA A 203 2.70 -10.67 -5.98
N THR A 204 4.01 -10.49 -5.77
CA THR A 204 4.92 -11.56 -5.34
C THR A 204 4.60 -12.06 -3.93
N ALA A 205 4.26 -11.15 -3.01
CA ALA A 205 3.79 -11.51 -1.66
C ALA A 205 2.56 -12.43 -1.74
N LEU A 206 1.53 -12.03 -2.49
CA LEU A 206 0.32 -12.85 -2.67
C LEU A 206 0.62 -14.21 -3.32
N ALA A 207 1.51 -14.25 -4.31
CA ALA A 207 1.87 -15.49 -5.00
C ALA A 207 2.61 -16.49 -4.09
N LEU A 208 3.37 -16.00 -3.12
CA LEU A 208 4.19 -16.83 -2.24
C LEU A 208 3.56 -17.06 -0.85
N ASP A 209 2.52 -16.33 -0.47
CA ASP A 209 1.88 -16.45 0.84
C ASP A 209 1.41 -17.88 1.12
N GLY A 210 1.90 -18.43 2.22
CA GLY A 210 1.59 -19.78 2.64
C GLY A 210 2.00 -20.87 1.64
N THR A 211 2.98 -20.61 0.77
CA THR A 211 3.54 -21.66 -0.07
C THR A 211 4.61 -22.44 0.68
N VAL A 212 4.84 -23.69 0.27
CA VAL A 212 5.95 -24.52 0.75
C VAL A 212 6.83 -24.86 -0.45
N VAL A 213 8.07 -24.40 -0.43
CA VAL A 213 9.07 -24.76 -1.43
C VAL A 213 9.92 -25.93 -0.92
N THR A 214 10.29 -26.83 -1.83
CA THR A 214 11.18 -27.95 -1.49
C THR A 214 12.62 -27.51 -1.75
N THR A 215 13.47 -27.63 -0.74
CA THR A 215 14.91 -27.35 -0.83
C THR A 215 15.71 -28.63 -0.59
N ALA A 216 17.02 -28.60 -0.85
CA ALA A 216 17.92 -29.71 -0.52
C ALA A 216 17.90 -30.07 0.97
N ASP A 217 17.68 -29.07 1.84
CA ASP A 217 17.63 -29.24 3.30
C ASP A 217 16.22 -29.59 3.83
N GLY A 218 15.24 -29.75 2.94
CA GLY A 218 13.85 -30.00 3.29
C GLY A 218 12.90 -28.84 2.96
N PRO A 219 11.67 -28.88 3.48
CA PRO A 219 10.63 -27.90 3.15
C PRO A 219 10.91 -26.53 3.77
N ALA A 220 10.61 -25.47 3.03
CA ALA A 220 10.60 -24.11 3.53
C ALA A 220 9.22 -23.47 3.31
N ARG A 221 8.62 -22.97 4.39
CA ARG A 221 7.34 -22.27 4.41
C ARG A 221 7.58 -20.77 4.26
N ILE A 222 6.90 -20.16 3.30
CA ILE A 222 6.93 -18.71 3.09
C ILE A 222 5.62 -18.13 3.62
N GLU A 223 5.73 -17.21 4.55
CA GLU A 223 4.63 -16.40 5.08
C GLU A 223 4.90 -14.94 4.72
N THR A 224 3.86 -14.23 4.28
CA THR A 224 4.04 -12.89 3.72
C THR A 224 3.14 -11.84 4.33
N ALA A 225 3.53 -10.58 4.14
CA ALA A 225 2.69 -9.44 4.44
C ALA A 225 2.94 -8.31 3.43
N VAL A 226 1.93 -7.45 3.23
CA VAL A 226 2.05 -6.23 2.43
C VAL A 226 2.01 -5.01 3.35
N PHE A 227 2.82 -3.99 3.06
CA PHE A 227 2.83 -2.72 3.76
C PHE A 227 2.20 -1.59 2.91
N PRO A 228 1.52 -0.62 3.55
CA PRO A 228 1.10 0.59 2.85
C PRO A 228 2.31 1.35 2.31
N VAL A 229 2.11 2.20 1.30
CA VAL A 229 3.11 3.18 0.90
C VAL A 229 2.68 4.54 1.45
N ARG A 230 2.87 4.73 2.77
CA ARG A 230 2.46 5.92 3.54
C ARG A 230 3.45 6.23 4.65
N TRP A 231 4.01 7.43 4.69
CA TRP A 231 5.09 7.78 5.61
C TRP A 231 4.68 7.71 7.09
N ASP A 232 3.45 8.11 7.39
CA ASP A 232 2.98 8.24 8.76
C ASP A 232 2.75 6.84 9.41
N ASP A 233 2.40 5.80 8.64
CA ASP A 233 2.31 4.43 9.18
C ASP A 233 3.67 3.87 9.59
N PHE A 234 4.71 4.14 8.80
CA PHE A 234 6.09 3.74 9.14
C PHE A 234 6.56 4.47 10.39
N ALA A 235 6.31 5.78 10.48
CA ALA A 235 6.64 6.55 11.68
C ALA A 235 5.84 6.10 12.93
N ALA A 236 4.64 5.55 12.73
CA ALA A 236 3.81 4.98 13.79
C ALA A 236 4.19 3.53 14.19
N GLY A 237 5.24 2.95 13.59
CA GLY A 237 5.77 1.64 13.96
C GLY A 237 5.01 0.44 13.38
N THR A 238 4.40 0.59 12.20
CA THR A 238 3.64 -0.49 11.54
C THR A 238 4.50 -1.74 11.29
N VAL A 239 5.78 -1.55 10.94
CA VAL A 239 6.72 -2.65 10.65
C VAL A 239 7.00 -3.45 11.90
N GLU A 240 7.32 -2.78 13.01
CA GLU A 240 7.61 -3.41 14.30
C GLU A 240 6.38 -4.12 14.85
N GLN A 241 5.20 -3.52 14.70
CA GLN A 241 3.95 -4.13 15.14
C GLN A 241 3.66 -5.43 14.37
N ALA A 242 3.84 -5.42 13.05
CA ALA A 242 3.56 -6.59 12.20
C ALA A 242 4.64 -7.68 12.32
N LEU A 243 5.93 -7.31 12.41
CA LEU A 243 7.03 -8.24 12.20
C LEU A 243 7.72 -8.73 13.49
N ARG A 244 7.57 -8.07 14.65
CA ARG A 244 8.27 -8.49 15.88
C ARG A 244 8.03 -9.95 16.25
N GLY A 245 6.77 -10.42 16.19
CA GLY A 245 6.40 -11.79 16.52
C GLY A 245 6.79 -12.83 15.45
N PRO A 246 6.55 -12.57 14.15
CA PRO A 246 7.05 -13.43 13.08
C PRO A 246 8.57 -13.56 13.05
N LEU A 247 9.31 -12.45 13.17
CA LEU A 247 10.77 -12.45 13.06
C LEU A 247 11.48 -13.16 14.21
N SER A 248 10.92 -13.18 15.42
CA SER A 248 11.48 -13.97 16.52
C SER A 248 11.44 -15.49 16.26
N ARG A 249 10.68 -15.91 15.26
CA ARG A 249 10.53 -17.30 14.83
C ARG A 249 11.02 -17.52 13.40
N ALA A 250 11.47 -16.51 12.67
CA ALA A 250 11.88 -16.69 11.28
C ALA A 250 13.32 -17.22 11.21
N ASP A 251 13.58 -18.08 10.24
CA ASP A 251 14.93 -18.52 9.88
C ASP A 251 15.52 -17.62 8.78
N LEU A 252 14.66 -16.99 7.97
CA LEU A 252 15.03 -16.01 6.96
C LEU A 252 13.98 -14.90 6.88
N PHE A 253 14.45 -13.67 6.67
CA PHE A 253 13.63 -12.51 6.39
C PHE A 253 14.14 -11.79 5.15
N THR A 254 13.23 -11.41 4.27
CA THR A 254 13.54 -10.57 3.12
C THR A 254 12.40 -9.58 2.85
N THR A 255 12.75 -8.38 2.42
CA THR A 255 11.80 -7.39 1.91
C THR A 255 11.99 -7.29 0.41
N VAL A 256 10.88 -7.28 -0.34
CA VAL A 256 10.90 -7.14 -1.78
C VAL A 256 10.23 -5.82 -2.12
N SER A 257 10.82 -5.07 -3.05
CA SER A 257 10.29 -3.81 -3.54
C SER A 257 10.31 -3.78 -5.07
N GLN A 258 9.64 -2.78 -5.63
CA GLN A 258 9.70 -2.52 -7.06
C GLN A 258 11.06 -1.89 -7.41
N GLY A 259 11.88 -2.64 -8.15
CA GLY A 259 13.18 -2.21 -8.64
C GLY A 259 13.18 -1.71 -10.08
N ARG A 260 14.33 -1.88 -10.75
CA ARG A 260 14.57 -1.46 -12.13
C ARG A 260 14.03 -2.47 -13.14
N VAL A 261 13.70 -2.00 -14.34
CA VAL A 261 13.20 -2.85 -15.43
C VAL A 261 14.28 -3.85 -15.85
N GLY A 262 13.88 -5.12 -16.03
CA GLY A 262 14.71 -6.15 -16.67
C GLY A 262 15.80 -6.76 -15.81
N ARG A 263 15.81 -6.51 -14.50
CA ARG A 263 16.83 -7.03 -13.57
C ARG A 263 16.30 -7.16 -12.14
N ILE A 264 17.03 -7.90 -11.33
CA ILE A 264 16.87 -7.97 -9.87
C ILE A 264 18.13 -7.40 -9.22
N ASP A 265 17.94 -6.56 -8.22
CA ASP A 265 19.03 -5.98 -7.45
C ASP A 265 18.94 -6.49 -6.00
N VAL A 266 20.04 -7.07 -5.52
CA VAL A 266 20.23 -7.37 -4.10
C VAL A 266 20.89 -6.14 -3.50
N GLU A 267 20.12 -5.39 -2.72
CA GLU A 267 20.62 -4.18 -2.06
C GLU A 267 21.64 -4.54 -0.97
N ARG A 268 22.86 -4.02 -1.14
CA ARG A 268 23.96 -4.32 -0.22
C ARG A 268 23.83 -3.57 1.10
N PHE A 269 23.44 -2.31 1.01
CA PHE A 269 23.44 -1.36 2.12
C PHE A 269 22.05 -0.75 2.30
N ASN A 270 21.65 -0.51 3.54
CA ASN A 270 20.45 0.27 3.88
C ASN A 270 20.87 1.49 4.70
N GLY A 271 20.43 2.68 4.29
CA GLY A 271 20.71 3.93 4.99
C GLY A 271 19.56 4.36 5.90
N ALA A 272 19.86 4.99 7.04
CA ALA A 272 18.88 5.56 7.97
C ALA A 272 18.31 6.91 7.47
N TRP A 273 18.00 7.00 6.18
CA TRP A 273 17.48 8.19 5.52
C TRP A 273 16.23 7.85 4.69
N ARG A 274 15.22 8.71 4.74
CA ARG A 274 14.00 8.62 3.93
C ARG A 274 13.81 9.88 3.10
N GLY A 275 13.14 9.75 1.96
CA GLY A 275 12.89 10.86 1.05
C GLY A 275 12.43 10.42 -0.33
N GLY A 276 12.37 11.39 -1.24
CA GLY A 276 12.06 11.16 -2.65
C GLY A 276 10.62 11.54 -2.98
N PHE A 277 9.82 10.55 -3.41
CA PHE A 277 8.49 10.76 -3.97
C PHE A 277 7.41 10.92 -2.90
N GLY A 278 6.27 11.50 -3.31
CA GLY A 278 5.05 11.49 -2.51
C GLY A 278 4.55 10.06 -2.28
N ASP A 279 4.05 9.81 -1.08
CA ASP A 279 3.39 8.57 -0.71
C ASP A 279 1.94 8.51 -1.25
N ASN A 280 1.17 7.50 -0.87
CA ASN A 280 -0.20 7.35 -1.34
C ASN A 280 -1.18 8.43 -0.81
N GLU A 281 -0.80 9.17 0.23
CA GLU A 281 -1.53 10.35 0.72
C GLU A 281 -0.98 11.66 0.12
N ASN A 282 -0.12 11.57 -0.90
CA ASN A 282 0.57 12.68 -1.54
C ASN A 282 1.49 13.47 -0.60
N LEU A 283 1.93 12.84 0.48
CA LEU A 283 2.84 13.43 1.45
C LEU A 283 4.27 13.06 1.07
N SER A 284 5.17 14.04 1.13
CA SER A 284 6.62 13.80 1.07
C SER A 284 7.21 14.03 2.46
N ARG A 285 8.20 13.20 2.82
CA ARG A 285 8.99 13.32 4.06
C ARG A 285 10.44 13.05 3.72
N THR A 286 11.30 14.04 3.94
CA THR A 286 12.75 13.91 3.71
C THR A 286 13.50 14.12 5.01
N GLY A 287 14.45 13.25 5.31
CA GLY A 287 15.30 13.34 6.49
C GLY A 287 15.64 11.97 7.07
N LEU A 288 16.20 11.96 8.28
CA LEU A 288 16.46 10.73 9.01
C LEU A 288 15.18 9.93 9.27
N VAL A 289 15.32 8.60 9.31
CA VAL A 289 14.23 7.71 9.72
C VAL A 289 13.89 8.02 11.19
N PRO A 290 12.62 8.31 11.53
CA PRO A 290 12.24 8.60 12.91
C PRO A 290 12.27 7.31 13.72
N VAL A 291 13.16 7.25 14.70
CA VAL A 291 13.28 6.13 15.65
C VAL A 291 13.26 6.65 17.08
N SER A 292 12.97 5.78 18.06
CA SER A 292 12.85 6.18 19.47
C SER A 292 14.19 6.57 20.11
N ASP A 293 15.30 6.01 19.61
CA ASP A 293 16.66 6.35 20.04
C ASP A 293 17.56 6.66 18.84
N PRO A 294 17.49 7.89 18.30
CA PRO A 294 18.28 8.28 17.13
C PRO A 294 19.79 8.27 17.39
N ALA A 295 20.23 8.37 18.65
CA ALA A 295 21.64 8.46 18.99
C ALA A 295 22.37 7.12 18.83
N SER A 296 21.68 6.01 19.05
CA SER A 296 22.24 4.66 18.87
C SER A 296 21.96 4.05 17.49
N GLN A 297 21.12 4.68 16.68
CA GLN A 297 20.73 4.16 15.36
C GLN A 297 21.93 4.13 14.40
N PRO A 298 22.30 2.95 13.88
CA PRO A 298 23.31 2.88 12.83
C PRO A 298 22.80 3.63 11.59
N GLN A 299 23.64 4.52 11.04
CA GLN A 299 23.34 5.25 9.82
C GLN A 299 23.32 4.36 8.58
N TRP A 300 24.07 3.25 8.64
CA TRP A 300 24.16 2.25 7.60
C TRP A 300 24.08 0.85 8.20
N THR A 301 23.33 -0.04 7.54
CA THR A 301 23.39 -1.48 7.78
C THR A 301 23.75 -2.20 6.49
N THR A 302 24.33 -3.39 6.61
CA THR A 302 24.62 -4.27 5.47
C THR A 302 23.66 -5.45 5.48
N THR A 303 23.23 -5.89 4.31
CA THR A 303 22.40 -7.11 4.19
C THR A 303 23.11 -8.33 4.78
N SER A 304 22.38 -9.13 5.54
CA SER A 304 22.83 -10.44 6.02
C SER A 304 22.44 -11.59 5.09
N LEU A 305 21.69 -11.30 4.01
CA LEU A 305 21.35 -12.30 3.01
C LEU A 305 22.62 -12.82 2.33
N PRO A 306 22.67 -14.10 1.92
CA PRO A 306 23.82 -14.68 1.24
C PRO A 306 23.89 -14.22 -0.22
N TYR A 307 24.07 -12.91 -0.45
CA TYR A 307 24.05 -12.25 -1.76
C TYR A 307 24.93 -12.96 -2.79
N GLY A 308 26.12 -13.45 -2.40
CA GLY A 308 27.01 -14.18 -3.32
C GLY A 308 26.39 -15.48 -3.84
N ALA A 309 25.69 -16.23 -2.98
CA ALA A 309 24.95 -17.41 -3.38
C ALA A 309 23.71 -17.06 -4.22
N ILE A 310 23.03 -15.95 -3.90
CA ILE A 310 21.87 -15.45 -4.67
C ILE A 310 22.28 -15.07 -6.09
N LEU A 311 23.41 -14.37 -6.24
CA LEU A 311 23.98 -14.00 -7.55
C LEU A 311 24.41 -15.23 -8.36
N ALA A 312 25.02 -16.22 -7.71
CA ALA A 312 25.47 -17.45 -8.37
C ALA A 312 24.30 -18.38 -8.74
N ALA A 313 23.13 -18.21 -8.12
CA ALA A 313 21.97 -19.05 -8.38
C ALA A 313 21.31 -18.72 -9.73
N SER A 314 20.95 -19.76 -10.48
CA SER A 314 20.16 -19.63 -11.70
C SER A 314 18.68 -19.40 -11.37
N THR A 315 18.33 -18.16 -11.05
CA THR A 315 17.04 -17.78 -10.43
C THR A 315 15.94 -17.38 -11.42
N GLY A 316 16.22 -17.36 -12.73
CA GLY A 316 15.21 -17.15 -13.77
C GLY A 316 15.70 -16.30 -14.93
N ARG A 317 14.76 -15.70 -15.66
CA ARG A 317 15.04 -14.94 -16.90
C ARG A 317 15.73 -13.60 -16.69
N PHE A 318 15.70 -13.06 -15.47
CA PHE A 318 16.25 -11.74 -15.17
C PHE A 318 17.61 -11.87 -14.50
N PRO A 319 18.63 -11.14 -14.97
CA PRO A 319 19.93 -11.10 -14.29
C PRO A 319 19.79 -10.51 -12.88
N VAL A 320 20.57 -11.08 -11.95
CA VAL A 320 20.67 -10.63 -10.56
C VAL A 320 21.98 -9.88 -10.38
N TYR A 321 21.91 -8.72 -9.73
CA TYR A 321 23.06 -7.88 -9.46
C TYR A 321 23.20 -7.62 -7.97
N ASP A 322 24.44 -7.54 -7.53
CA ASP A 322 24.81 -7.00 -6.23
C ASP A 322 24.86 -5.48 -6.36
N ASN A 323 23.85 -4.80 -5.81
CA ASN A 323 23.80 -3.35 -5.84
C ASN A 323 24.50 -2.78 -4.62
N THR A 324 25.73 -2.31 -4.82
CA THR A 324 26.53 -1.68 -3.77
C THR A 324 26.39 -0.15 -3.75
N SER A 325 25.75 0.42 -4.78
CA SER A 325 25.64 1.87 -4.92
C SER A 325 24.83 2.51 -3.79
N VAL A 326 25.43 3.52 -3.15
CA VAL A 326 24.79 4.37 -2.14
C VAL A 326 24.84 5.84 -2.52
N THR A 327 23.87 6.61 -2.03
CA THR A 327 23.92 8.09 -2.03
C THR A 327 24.22 8.55 -0.62
N GLU A 328 25.32 9.27 -0.44
CA GLU A 328 25.71 9.83 0.86
C GLU A 328 26.00 11.33 0.77
N VAL A 329 25.96 12.02 1.92
CA VAL A 329 26.53 13.37 2.07
C VAL A 329 27.82 13.22 2.87
N PRO A 330 29.01 13.34 2.24
CA PRO A 330 30.28 13.14 2.94
C PRO A 330 30.47 14.11 4.09
N ALA A 331 31.27 13.73 5.09
CA ALA A 331 31.62 14.60 6.20
C ALA A 331 32.23 15.93 5.71
N GLY A 332 31.65 17.06 6.15
CA GLY A 332 32.06 18.40 5.72
C GLY A 332 31.49 18.86 4.37
N ALA A 333 30.72 18.02 3.68
CA ALA A 333 30.03 18.38 2.44
C ALA A 333 28.55 18.72 2.67
N THR A 334 27.96 19.44 1.73
CA THR A 334 26.51 19.73 1.68
C THR A 334 25.82 19.11 0.47
N ALA A 335 26.60 18.72 -0.55
CA ALA A 335 26.09 18.08 -1.75
C ALA A 335 26.14 16.55 -1.61
N PRO A 336 25.06 15.83 -2.00
CA PRO A 336 25.07 14.39 -2.04
C PRO A 336 25.95 13.88 -3.19
N VAL A 337 26.59 12.73 -2.98
CA VAL A 337 27.39 12.00 -3.98
C VAL A 337 26.95 10.54 -4.05
N VAL A 338 27.05 9.94 -5.22
CA VAL A 338 26.80 8.52 -5.44
C VAL A 338 28.13 7.77 -5.41
N ARG A 339 28.23 6.70 -4.63
CA ARG A 339 29.44 5.88 -4.49
C ARG A 339 29.09 4.39 -4.55
N PRO A 340 30.00 3.54 -5.04
CA PRO A 340 29.85 2.09 -4.99
C PRO A 340 30.03 1.53 -3.58
#